data_AF-A0A7X7BVI7-F1
#
_entry.id   AF-A0A7X7BVI7-F1
#
_cell.length_a   1.000
_cell.length_b   1.000
_cell.length_c   1.000
_cell.angle_alpha   90.00
_cell.angle_beta   90.00
_cell.angle_gamma   90.00
#
_symmetry.space_group_name_H-M   'P 1'
#
loop_
_entity.id
_entity.type
_entity.pdbx_description
1 polymer ?
#
loop_
_entity_poly.entity_id
_entity_poly.type
_entity_poly.pdbx_seq_one_letter_code
_entity_poly.pdbx_strand_id
1 'polypeptide(L)'
;MHNDSLSLDLQSQYSINELIFINSGSNYYVRLPVNQSAALFAGNNEGKTSSLSALKLFLLPEVNFKGSAAKFNFSSGGTLFSNEASFQYYFPSAESYIICEAENPRYHNGFCWVLFKSTYYHYDRIAVPHPYDYIEHLFWNASSLHNEELGALHENISVKTIKEKLLSEQYGGKLITDKKMLGEAIYSRTTAQNDHTQFCLLPMVQKSSPASTKMVRALLDMAFDLSNASTTSLPIAIGSIIDSKGLSVVNDHGIFLDLEEKLDEWRELQKEQIFLSLVEDKKPQWTQFNQDLDKYRSERSTTKDLFNHTSNYINSASNLLTQELHQLQEKAAQDEKILNTEHQKLRQVEDAITTLKALTANTADEIKEISHNLAEIEAVKTDYEQQNIYSVEEIIKDLKQKASSNQNNIDAL
;
A
#
# COMPACT_ATOMS: atom_id res chain seq x y z
N MET A 1 48.07 24.85 -21.72
CA MET A 1 46.98 24.63 -20.75
C MET A 1 47.14 23.21 -20.24
N HIS A 2 47.92 23.06 -19.16
CA HIS A 2 48.13 21.77 -18.50
C HIS A 2 46.89 21.49 -17.65
N ASN A 3 46.24 20.37 -17.95
CA ASN A 3 45.16 19.82 -17.16
C ASN A 3 45.80 18.91 -16.10
N ASP A 4 46.36 19.52 -15.05
CA ASP A 4 46.78 18.80 -13.85
C ASP A 4 45.52 18.48 -13.04
N SER A 5 44.76 17.50 -13.49
CA SER A 5 43.80 16.82 -12.64
C SER A 5 44.59 16.03 -11.61
N LEU A 6 44.88 16.64 -10.47
CA LEU A 6 45.26 15.97 -9.23
C LEU A 6 44.14 14.96 -8.90
N SER A 7 44.28 13.73 -9.41
CA SER A 7 43.52 12.58 -8.93
C SER A 7 43.92 12.38 -7.48
N LEU A 8 43.10 12.90 -6.56
CA LEU A 8 43.18 12.59 -5.14
C LEU A 8 42.75 11.13 -4.98
N ASP A 9 43.73 10.23 -5.13
CA ASP A 9 43.66 8.80 -4.83
C ASP A 9 43.54 8.60 -3.31
N LEU A 10 42.40 9.03 -2.76
CA LEU A 10 42.12 9.10 -1.32
C LEU A 10 41.32 7.90 -0.80
N GLN A 11 40.99 6.91 -1.64
CA GLN A 11 40.09 5.82 -1.27
C GLN A 11 40.76 4.55 -0.70
N SER A 12 42.09 4.43 -0.62
CA SER A 12 42.73 3.11 -0.38
C SER A 12 43.89 3.06 0.63
N GLN A 13 44.15 4.11 1.41
CA GLN A 13 45.41 4.18 2.15
C GLN A 13 45.45 3.42 3.47
N TYR A 14 44.34 3.28 4.20
CA TYR A 14 44.26 2.58 5.48
C TYR A 14 43.03 1.67 5.50
N SER A 15 43.21 0.40 5.83
CA SER A 15 42.11 -0.58 5.91
C SER A 15 42.32 -1.52 7.09
N ILE A 16 41.22 -1.99 7.68
CA ILE A 16 41.25 -3.17 8.55
C ILE A 16 40.77 -4.33 7.70
N ASN A 17 41.59 -5.38 7.61
CA ASN A 17 41.37 -6.49 6.70
C ASN A 17 40.63 -7.63 7.39
N GLU A 18 41.12 -8.06 8.55
CA GLU A 18 40.66 -9.28 9.19
C GLU A 18 40.74 -9.20 10.71
N LEU A 19 39.78 -9.84 11.39
CA LEU A 19 39.84 -10.13 12.81
C LEU A 19 39.98 -11.63 13.01
N ILE A 20 41.01 -12.03 13.74
CA ILE A 20 41.29 -13.43 14.04
C ILE A 20 41.12 -13.65 15.53
N PHE A 21 40.32 -14.65 15.89
CA PHE A 21 40.13 -15.07 17.28
C PHE A 21 40.74 -16.45 17.48
N ILE A 22 41.57 -16.57 18.50
CA ILE A 22 42.21 -17.82 18.91
C ILE A 22 41.83 -18.05 20.36
N ASN A 23 41.06 -19.09 20.63
CA ASN A 23 40.49 -19.41 21.95
C ASN A 23 39.87 -18.16 22.61
N SER A 24 39.04 -17.42 21.87
CA SER A 24 38.56 -16.08 22.23
C SER A 24 37.19 -15.79 21.61
N GLY A 25 36.35 -15.01 22.28
CA GLY A 25 35.06 -14.58 21.74
C GLY A 25 34.07 -15.72 21.50
N SER A 26 34.16 -16.78 22.32
CA SER A 26 33.46 -18.07 22.12
C SER A 26 33.88 -18.85 20.87
N ASN A 27 34.99 -18.50 20.23
CA ASN A 27 35.55 -19.22 19.10
C ASN A 27 36.85 -19.95 19.48
N TYR A 28 37.05 -21.15 18.94
CA TYR A 28 38.31 -21.88 19.09
C TYR A 28 39.39 -21.35 18.14
N TYR A 29 39.05 -21.24 16.86
CA TYR A 29 39.82 -20.52 15.84
C TYR A 29 38.85 -19.98 14.79
N VAL A 30 38.88 -18.67 14.51
CA VAL A 30 38.11 -18.10 13.41
C VAL A 30 38.84 -16.90 12.83
N ARG A 31 38.78 -16.78 11.50
CA ARG A 31 39.25 -15.67 10.70
C ARG A 31 38.03 -14.95 10.13
N LEU A 32 37.84 -13.69 10.49
CA LEU A 32 36.68 -12.89 10.10
C LEU A 32 37.13 -11.74 9.20
N PRO A 33 36.92 -11.82 7.87
CA PRO A 33 37.23 -10.71 6.98
C PRO A 33 36.27 -9.53 7.28
N VAL A 34 36.85 -8.34 7.47
CA VAL A 34 36.11 -7.11 7.80
C VAL A 34 36.24 -6.02 6.73
N ASN A 35 37.11 -6.22 5.73
CA ASN A 35 37.26 -5.33 4.58
C ASN A 35 36.24 -5.57 3.44
N GLN A 36 35.40 -6.60 3.56
CA GLN A 36 34.38 -6.95 2.57
C GLN A 36 32.98 -6.72 3.17
N SER A 37 32.00 -6.45 2.31
CA SER A 37 30.58 -6.45 2.72
C SER A 37 30.18 -7.86 3.15
N ALA A 38 30.38 -8.17 4.44
CA ALA A 38 30.12 -9.48 5.02
C ALA A 38 28.77 -9.45 5.77
N ALA A 39 27.89 -10.39 5.43
CA ALA A 39 26.68 -10.66 6.22
C ALA A 39 26.98 -11.78 7.23
N LEU A 40 26.95 -11.45 8.53
CA LEU A 40 27.16 -12.41 9.61
C LEU A 40 25.86 -13.14 9.93
N PHE A 41 25.72 -14.37 9.43
CA PHE A 41 24.61 -15.27 9.77
C PHE A 41 25.01 -16.22 10.89
N ALA A 42 24.28 -16.19 11.99
CA ALA A 42 24.40 -17.12 13.13
C ALA A 42 23.03 -17.18 13.83
N GLY A 43 22.82 -18.08 14.77
CA GLY A 43 21.64 -18.09 15.64
C GLY A 43 21.51 -16.80 16.47
N ASN A 44 20.37 -16.62 17.14
CA ASN A 44 20.26 -15.58 18.17
C ASN A 44 21.22 -15.91 19.32
N ASN A 45 21.97 -14.92 19.80
CA ASN A 45 22.96 -15.04 20.89
C ASN A 45 24.24 -15.85 20.61
N GLU A 46 24.58 -16.13 19.35
CA GLU A 46 25.82 -16.84 18.98
C GLU A 46 27.04 -15.90 18.75
N GLY A 47 27.00 -14.68 19.28
CA GLY A 47 28.21 -13.83 19.34
C GLY A 47 28.54 -12.97 18.10
N LYS A 48 27.56 -12.67 17.24
CA LYS A 48 27.74 -11.81 16.04
C LYS A 48 28.22 -10.40 16.38
N THR A 49 27.42 -9.67 17.18
CA THR A 49 27.71 -8.30 17.58
C THR A 49 28.92 -8.21 18.49
N SER A 50 29.20 -9.25 19.29
CA SER A 50 30.35 -9.30 20.18
C SER A 50 31.67 -9.56 19.43
N SER A 51 31.66 -10.38 18.38
CA SER A 51 32.85 -10.55 17.52
C SER A 51 33.25 -9.23 16.84
N LEU A 52 32.29 -8.49 16.27
CA LEU A 52 32.55 -7.16 15.71
C LEU A 52 32.90 -6.12 16.77
N SER A 53 32.32 -6.21 17.98
CA SER A 53 32.66 -5.34 19.10
C SER A 53 34.12 -5.48 19.55
N ALA A 54 34.81 -6.58 19.20
CA ALA A 54 36.24 -6.72 19.46
C ALA A 54 37.07 -5.61 18.79
N LEU A 55 36.59 -4.98 17.71
CA LEU A 55 37.24 -3.82 17.09
C LEU A 55 37.47 -2.67 18.09
N LYS A 56 36.58 -2.53 19.08
CA LYS A 56 36.75 -1.53 20.16
C LYS A 56 38.03 -1.78 20.96
N LEU A 57 38.49 -3.02 21.08
CA LEU A 57 39.75 -3.36 21.76
C LEU A 57 40.99 -2.93 20.97
N PHE A 58 40.88 -2.73 19.65
CA PHE A 58 41.98 -2.25 18.81
C PHE A 58 41.94 -0.74 18.62
N LEU A 59 40.75 -0.21 18.34
CA LEU A 59 40.56 1.20 17.97
C LEU A 59 40.47 2.15 19.15
N LEU A 60 40.20 1.66 20.37
CA LEU A 60 40.24 2.47 21.58
C LEU A 60 41.56 2.24 22.33
N PRO A 61 42.28 3.29 22.73
CA PRO A 61 43.54 3.17 23.47
C PRO A 61 43.24 2.87 24.94
N GLU A 62 42.68 1.71 25.25
CA GLU A 62 42.38 1.27 26.61
C GLU A 62 43.21 0.03 26.95
N VAL A 63 43.76 -0.05 28.16
CA VAL A 63 44.73 -1.11 28.53
C VAL A 63 44.12 -2.18 29.46
N ASN A 64 42.87 -1.99 29.88
CA ASN A 64 42.17 -2.92 30.76
C ASN A 64 40.64 -2.79 30.66
N PHE A 65 39.96 -3.81 31.18
CA PHE A 65 38.51 -3.89 31.25
C PHE A 65 37.92 -3.25 32.52
N LYS A 66 38.71 -2.59 33.37
CA LYS A 66 38.16 -1.87 34.54
C LYS A 66 37.32 -0.68 34.05
N GLY A 67 36.02 -0.71 34.34
CA GLY A 67 35.07 0.27 33.83
C GLY A 67 34.73 0.04 32.36
N SER A 68 34.60 -1.22 31.94
CA SER A 68 34.33 -1.61 30.55
C SER A 68 33.06 -0.96 29.99
N ALA A 69 32.04 -0.78 30.82
CA ALA A 69 30.81 -0.08 30.44
C ALA A 69 31.08 1.34 29.91
N ALA A 70 31.92 2.12 30.59
CA ALA A 70 32.24 3.48 30.16
C ALA A 70 33.29 3.52 29.02
N LYS A 71 34.19 2.53 28.99
CA LYS A 71 35.33 2.49 28.06
C LYS A 71 34.99 1.91 26.70
N PHE A 72 34.26 0.80 26.67
CA PHE A 72 33.96 0.03 25.48
C PHE A 72 32.45 -0.09 25.23
N ASN A 73 31.61 0.14 26.24
CA ASN A 73 30.16 0.06 26.10
C ASN A 73 29.72 -1.29 25.48
N PHE A 74 30.23 -2.40 26.02
CA PHE A 74 29.82 -3.73 25.59
C PHE A 74 28.42 -4.01 26.12
N SER A 75 27.45 -4.14 25.22
CA SER A 75 26.05 -4.40 25.56
C SER A 75 25.42 -5.42 24.62
N SER A 76 24.35 -6.05 25.08
CA SER A 76 23.44 -6.86 24.25
C SER A 76 22.01 -6.63 24.73
N GLY A 77 21.09 -6.38 23.78
CA GLY A 77 19.69 -6.10 24.11
C GLY A 77 19.50 -4.95 25.10
N GLY A 78 20.37 -3.93 25.06
CA GLY A 78 20.34 -2.78 25.97
C GLY A 78 20.93 -3.02 27.37
N THR A 79 21.37 -4.24 27.69
CA THR A 79 22.01 -4.55 28.98
C THR A 79 23.53 -4.53 28.85
N LEU A 80 24.20 -3.80 29.74
CA LEU A 80 25.66 -3.69 29.78
C LEU A 80 26.29 -4.93 30.42
N PHE A 81 27.36 -5.43 29.80
CA PHE A 81 28.14 -6.53 30.36
C PHE A 81 29.08 -6.02 31.47
N SER A 82 29.28 -6.86 32.50
CA SER A 82 30.23 -6.56 33.57
C SER A 82 31.67 -6.60 33.08
N ASN A 83 32.59 -6.01 33.85
CA ASN A 83 34.03 -6.04 33.56
C ASN A 83 34.53 -7.49 33.46
N GLU A 84 34.12 -8.36 34.39
CA GLU A 84 34.50 -9.77 34.44
C GLU A 84 33.96 -10.53 33.23
N ALA A 85 32.66 -10.43 32.96
CA ALA A 85 32.03 -11.16 31.86
C ALA A 85 32.64 -10.78 30.52
N SER A 86 32.87 -9.47 30.29
CA SER A 86 33.51 -8.98 29.07
C SER A 86 34.95 -9.50 28.94
N PHE A 87 35.73 -9.46 30.03
CA PHE A 87 37.12 -9.90 30.01
C PHE A 87 37.24 -11.41 29.80
N GLN A 88 36.43 -12.22 30.48
CA GLN A 88 36.41 -13.67 30.32
C GLN A 88 35.91 -14.08 28.94
N TYR A 89 34.99 -13.32 28.33
CA TYR A 89 34.51 -13.60 26.98
C TYR A 89 35.63 -13.46 25.93
N TYR A 90 36.41 -12.37 25.98
CA TYR A 90 37.50 -12.12 25.03
C TYR A 90 38.82 -12.80 25.43
N PHE A 91 39.06 -13.07 26.71
CA PHE A 91 40.31 -13.67 27.20
C PHE A 91 40.05 -14.78 28.24
N PRO A 92 39.35 -15.86 27.85
CA PRO A 92 38.95 -16.93 28.77
C PRO A 92 40.15 -17.66 29.39
N SER A 93 41.25 -17.83 28.65
CA SER A 93 42.44 -18.54 29.12
C SER A 93 43.73 -17.74 28.91
N ALA A 94 44.86 -18.32 29.32
CA ALA A 94 46.19 -17.75 29.01
C ALA A 94 46.60 -17.99 27.55
N GLU A 95 45.84 -18.78 26.80
CA GLU A 95 46.11 -19.13 25.40
C GLU A 95 45.12 -18.42 24.46
N SER A 96 44.49 -17.36 24.96
CA SER A 96 43.52 -16.55 24.23
C SER A 96 44.18 -15.35 23.56
N TYR A 97 44.00 -15.23 22.25
CA TYR A 97 44.49 -14.13 21.44
C TYR A 97 43.39 -13.57 20.56
N ILE A 98 43.44 -12.25 20.35
CA ILE A 98 42.65 -11.59 19.32
C ILE A 98 43.64 -10.82 18.46
N ILE A 99 43.59 -11.02 17.15
CA ILE A 99 44.51 -10.41 16.21
C ILE A 99 43.69 -9.57 15.21
N CYS A 100 44.19 -8.38 14.92
CA CYS A 100 43.63 -7.49 13.91
C CYS A 100 44.69 -7.27 12.85
N GLU A 101 44.40 -7.72 11.63
CA GLU A 101 45.20 -7.43 10.45
C GLU A 101 44.67 -6.18 9.76
N ALA A 102 45.58 -5.29 9.40
CA ALA A 102 45.28 -4.02 8.76
C ALA A 102 46.37 -3.64 7.75
N GLU A 103 46.05 -2.73 6.84
CA GLU A 103 47.01 -2.11 5.93
C GLU A 103 47.06 -0.61 6.17
N ASN A 104 48.22 -0.04 5.88
CA ASN A 104 48.43 1.40 5.85
C ASN A 104 49.47 1.77 4.78
N PRO A 105 49.76 3.06 4.52
CA PRO A 105 50.71 3.46 3.47
C PRO A 105 52.15 3.00 3.69
N ARG A 106 52.47 2.46 4.87
CA ARG A 106 53.78 1.88 5.16
C ARG A 106 53.77 0.36 5.00
N TYR A 107 52.71 -0.28 5.47
CA TYR A 107 52.52 -1.72 5.41
C TYR A 107 51.38 -2.04 4.44
N HIS A 108 51.66 -1.86 3.14
CA HIS A 108 50.72 -2.20 2.07
C HIS A 108 50.43 -3.72 2.00
N ASN A 109 51.33 -4.56 2.51
CA ASN A 109 51.18 -6.01 2.55
C ASN A 109 50.65 -6.51 3.90
N GLY A 110 50.05 -5.63 4.71
CA GLY A 110 49.48 -5.98 5.99
C GLY A 110 50.45 -5.87 7.18
N PHE A 111 49.88 -5.57 8.34
CA PHE A 111 50.50 -5.64 9.66
C PHE A 111 49.45 -6.12 10.67
N CYS A 112 49.91 -6.68 11.78
CA CYS A 112 49.02 -7.23 12.80
C CYS A 112 49.16 -6.51 14.14
N TRP A 113 48.03 -6.27 14.80
CA TRP A 113 47.97 -6.05 16.24
C TRP A 113 47.57 -7.35 16.92
N VAL A 114 48.39 -7.86 17.83
CA VAL A 114 48.13 -9.07 18.62
C VAL A 114 47.79 -8.67 20.04
N LEU A 115 46.57 -8.98 20.48
CA LEU A 115 46.11 -8.79 21.86
C LEU A 115 46.23 -10.09 22.64
N PHE A 116 46.69 -9.99 23.88
CA PHE A 116 46.75 -11.13 24.79
C PHE A 116 46.50 -10.70 26.23
N LYS A 117 46.09 -11.69 27.02
CA LYS A 117 45.78 -11.52 28.43
C LYS A 117 47.00 -11.11 29.25
N SER A 118 46.79 -10.13 30.13
CA SER A 118 47.72 -9.74 31.20
C SER A 118 47.02 -9.88 32.56
N THR A 119 47.62 -9.34 33.62
CA THR A 119 47.10 -9.52 34.99
C THR A 119 45.93 -8.58 35.33
N TYR A 120 45.03 -8.98 36.23
CA TYR A 120 43.97 -8.11 36.80
C TYR A 120 43.13 -7.33 35.76
N TYR A 121 42.52 -8.04 34.79
CA TYR A 121 41.73 -7.47 33.68
C TYR A 121 42.51 -6.63 32.66
N HIS A 122 43.85 -6.65 32.72
CA HIS A 122 44.68 -6.01 31.70
C HIS A 122 44.84 -6.91 30.49
N TYR A 123 45.08 -6.28 29.35
CA TYR A 123 45.52 -6.93 28.13
C TYR A 123 46.59 -6.06 27.50
N ASP A 124 47.58 -6.69 26.90
CA ASP A 124 48.70 -6.03 26.25
C ASP A 124 48.60 -6.19 24.73
N ARG A 125 49.31 -5.33 24.00
CA ARG A 125 49.30 -5.31 22.55
C ARG A 125 50.71 -5.38 21.99
N ILE A 126 50.93 -6.28 21.05
CA ILE A 126 52.14 -6.30 20.23
C ILE A 126 51.74 -5.95 18.80
N ALA A 127 52.37 -4.93 18.24
CA ALA A 127 52.23 -4.60 16.83
C ALA A 127 53.35 -5.28 16.04
N VAL A 128 52.99 -6.04 15.02
CA VAL A 128 53.87 -6.89 14.22
C VAL A 128 53.86 -6.38 12.78
N PRO A 129 55.01 -6.08 12.17
CA PRO A 129 55.12 -5.56 10.80
C PRO A 129 54.95 -6.62 9.71
N HIS A 130 54.05 -7.59 9.93
CA HIS A 130 53.78 -8.68 9.01
C HIS A 130 52.27 -8.99 8.96
N PRO A 131 51.76 -9.48 7.81
CA PRO A 131 50.40 -9.97 7.69
C PRO A 131 50.17 -11.22 8.54
N TYR A 132 48.90 -11.57 8.78
CA TYR A 132 48.58 -12.67 9.69
C TYR A 132 49.08 -14.02 9.17
N ASP A 133 48.98 -14.27 7.87
CA ASP A 133 49.47 -15.50 7.23
C ASP A 133 50.95 -15.78 7.52
N TYR A 134 51.76 -14.75 7.76
CA TYR A 134 53.18 -14.90 8.09
C TYR A 134 53.42 -15.35 9.54
N ILE A 135 52.46 -15.13 10.43
CA ILE A 135 52.56 -15.48 11.86
C ILE A 135 51.55 -16.55 12.28
N GLU A 136 50.66 -17.01 11.39
CA GLU A 136 49.61 -17.98 11.66
C GLU A 136 50.15 -19.25 12.32
N HIS A 137 51.26 -19.78 11.82
CA HIS A 137 51.91 -21.01 12.33
C HIS A 137 52.36 -20.93 13.79
N LEU A 138 52.47 -19.71 14.35
CA LEU A 138 52.77 -19.53 15.77
C LEU A 138 51.57 -19.84 16.65
N PHE A 139 50.35 -19.69 16.13
CA PHE A 139 49.10 -19.81 16.86
C PHE A 139 48.33 -21.07 16.47
N TRP A 140 48.29 -21.37 15.18
CA TRP A 140 47.48 -22.44 14.61
C TRP A 140 48.33 -23.42 13.82
N ASN A 141 48.12 -24.71 14.07
CA ASN A 141 48.70 -25.80 13.31
C ASN A 141 47.60 -26.44 12.45
N ALA A 142 47.47 -25.98 11.21
CA ALA A 142 46.52 -26.50 10.24
C ALA A 142 46.80 -27.96 9.84
N SER A 143 48.04 -28.44 9.98
CA SER A 143 48.45 -29.80 9.62
C SER A 143 48.20 -30.84 10.73
N SER A 144 47.58 -30.44 11.84
CA SER A 144 47.28 -31.32 12.96
C SER A 144 46.13 -32.27 12.63
N LEU A 145 46.28 -33.56 12.94
CA LEU A 145 45.22 -34.57 12.84
C LEU A 145 44.16 -34.46 13.95
N HIS A 146 44.28 -33.47 14.85
CA HIS A 146 43.31 -33.22 15.92
C HIS A 146 42.12 -32.38 15.41
N ASN A 147 41.03 -32.35 16.18
CA ASN A 147 39.78 -31.62 15.86
C ASN A 147 39.22 -31.97 14.47
N GLU A 148 39.08 -33.27 14.17
CA GLU A 148 38.53 -33.73 12.88
C GLU A 148 39.33 -33.23 11.66
N GLU A 149 40.67 -33.16 11.79
CA GLU A 149 41.59 -32.67 10.75
C GLU A 149 41.42 -31.19 10.39
N LEU A 150 40.68 -30.42 11.19
CA LEU A 150 40.53 -28.97 11.02
C LEU A 150 41.75 -28.19 11.53
N GLY A 151 42.66 -28.85 12.24
CA GLY A 151 43.85 -28.25 12.85
C GLY A 151 43.72 -28.10 14.37
N ALA A 152 44.78 -27.63 15.01
CA ALA A 152 44.81 -27.41 16.45
C ALA A 152 45.66 -26.21 16.84
N LEU A 153 45.48 -25.72 18.07
CA LEU A 153 46.39 -24.74 18.65
C LEU A 153 47.82 -25.28 18.65
N HIS A 154 48.78 -24.40 18.38
CA HIS A 154 50.19 -24.76 18.42
C HIS A 154 50.60 -25.17 19.85
N GLU A 155 51.38 -26.24 20.01
CA GLU A 155 51.71 -26.82 21.34
C GLU A 155 52.38 -25.82 22.29
N ASN A 156 53.10 -24.84 21.74
CA ASN A 156 53.81 -23.80 22.47
C ASN A 156 53.14 -22.42 22.41
N ILE A 157 51.80 -22.36 22.45
CA ILE A 157 51.02 -21.11 22.32
C ILE A 157 50.95 -20.26 23.61
N SER A 158 51.74 -20.56 24.63
CA SER A 158 51.73 -19.77 25.87
C SER A 158 52.08 -18.30 25.60
N VAL A 159 51.47 -17.36 26.34
CA VAL A 159 51.73 -15.90 26.21
C VAL A 159 53.22 -15.60 26.22
N LYS A 160 53.98 -16.26 27.11
CA LYS A 160 55.41 -16.05 27.25
C LYS A 160 56.14 -16.40 25.95
N THR A 161 55.90 -17.59 25.41
CA THR A 161 56.55 -18.08 24.20
C THR A 161 56.19 -17.22 22.98
N ILE A 162 54.91 -16.90 22.81
CA ILE A 162 54.44 -16.09 21.68
C ILE A 162 55.02 -14.68 21.76
N LYS A 163 54.99 -14.06 22.95
CA LYS A 163 55.58 -12.74 23.18
C LYS A 163 57.08 -12.73 22.85
N GLU A 164 57.84 -13.71 23.32
CA GLU A 164 59.27 -13.83 23.04
C GLU A 164 59.55 -13.99 21.53
N LYS A 165 58.76 -14.82 20.83
CA LYS A 165 58.87 -14.99 19.38
C LYS A 165 58.52 -13.71 18.62
N LEU A 166 57.37 -13.09 18.88
CA LEU A 166 56.93 -11.90 18.15
C LEU A 166 57.87 -10.70 18.35
N LEU A 167 58.48 -10.57 19.52
CA LEU A 167 59.45 -9.51 19.82
C LEU A 167 60.88 -9.80 19.33
N SER A 168 61.14 -11.00 18.81
CA SER A 168 62.45 -11.35 18.26
C SER A 168 62.74 -10.57 16.97
N GLU A 169 64.03 -10.45 16.62
CA GLU A 169 64.46 -9.79 15.37
C GLU A 169 63.83 -10.41 14.11
N GLN A 170 63.44 -11.69 14.17
CA GLN A 170 62.78 -12.39 13.06
C GLN A 170 61.43 -11.79 12.69
N TYR A 171 60.64 -11.37 13.68
CA TYR A 171 59.28 -10.86 13.48
C TYR A 171 59.15 -9.36 13.73
N GLY A 172 60.14 -8.73 14.39
CA GLY A 172 60.23 -7.27 14.52
C GLY A 172 59.06 -6.62 15.29
N GLY A 173 58.36 -7.36 16.12
CA GLY A 173 57.21 -6.87 16.87
C GLY A 173 57.59 -5.83 17.93
N LYS A 174 56.68 -4.87 18.18
CA LYS A 174 56.83 -3.85 19.21
C LYS A 174 55.72 -3.98 20.24
N LEU A 175 56.10 -4.14 21.51
CA LEU A 175 55.17 -4.13 22.64
C LEU A 175 54.77 -2.69 22.96
N ILE A 176 53.46 -2.42 23.03
CA ILE A 176 52.92 -1.10 23.34
C ILE A 176 51.93 -1.26 24.49
N THR A 177 52.31 -0.75 25.66
CA THR A 177 51.57 -0.95 26.93
C THR A 177 51.01 0.35 27.51
N ASP A 178 51.56 1.50 27.16
CA ASP A 178 51.08 2.80 27.63
C ASP A 178 49.85 3.26 26.83
N LYS A 179 48.81 3.69 27.55
CA LYS A 179 47.60 4.30 27.01
C LYS A 179 47.90 5.46 26.04
N LYS A 180 48.84 6.34 26.39
CA LYS A 180 49.17 7.50 25.57
C LYS A 180 49.87 7.08 24.28
N MET A 181 50.86 6.19 24.40
CA MET A 181 51.60 5.63 23.27
C MET A 181 50.66 4.83 22.34
N LEU A 182 49.71 4.07 22.88
CA LEU A 182 48.67 3.39 22.11
C LEU A 182 47.80 4.38 21.33
N GLY A 183 47.35 5.44 21.99
CA GLY A 183 46.58 6.49 21.34
C GLY A 183 47.34 7.13 20.18
N GLU A 184 48.62 7.42 20.37
CA GLU A 184 49.49 7.93 19.31
C GLU A 184 49.71 6.89 18.20
N ALA A 185 49.91 5.62 18.53
CA ALA A 185 50.13 4.55 17.56
C ALA A 185 48.92 4.31 16.68
N ILE A 186 47.71 4.32 17.24
CA ILE A 186 46.46 4.04 16.53
C ILE A 186 46.03 5.24 15.68
N TYR A 187 46.12 6.46 16.23
CA TYR A 187 45.51 7.66 15.65
C TYR A 187 46.46 8.59 14.89
N SER A 188 47.77 8.49 15.09
CA SER A 188 48.69 9.41 14.40
C SER A 188 49.03 8.85 13.03
N ARG A 189 48.87 9.68 11.99
CA ARG A 189 49.31 9.35 10.63
C ARG A 189 50.77 8.88 10.66
N THR A 190 51.08 7.88 9.84
CA THR A 190 52.44 7.37 9.66
C THR A 190 53.35 8.49 9.15
N THR A 191 54.22 9.04 10.01
CA THR A 191 55.11 10.18 9.67
C THR A 191 56.58 9.82 9.62
N ALA A 192 57.04 8.83 10.41
CA ALA A 192 58.46 8.54 10.59
C ALA A 192 58.80 7.05 10.46
N GLN A 193 60.02 6.77 9.97
CA GLN A 193 60.49 5.45 9.58
C GLN A 193 60.70 4.45 10.75
N ASN A 194 60.61 4.84 12.02
CA ASN A 194 60.97 3.95 13.15
C ASN A 194 60.12 4.12 14.43
N ASP A 195 59.01 4.83 14.39
CA ASP A 195 58.19 5.10 15.57
C ASP A 195 56.94 4.19 15.66
N HIS A 196 56.25 4.14 16.82
CA HIS A 196 55.03 3.34 17.01
C HIS A 196 53.87 3.75 16.09
N THR A 197 53.90 4.97 15.56
CA THR A 197 52.94 5.50 14.58
C THR A 197 52.93 4.72 13.25
N GLN A 198 53.93 3.88 13.01
CA GLN A 198 53.98 2.98 11.86
C GLN A 198 52.83 1.97 11.80
N PHE A 199 52.17 1.70 12.93
CA PHE A 199 51.07 0.74 13.07
C PHE A 199 49.70 1.43 13.19
N CYS A 200 49.57 2.61 12.57
CA CYS A 200 48.34 3.39 12.56
C CYS A 200 47.21 2.64 11.86
N LEU A 201 46.06 2.57 12.56
CA LEU A 201 44.82 1.97 12.08
C LEU A 201 43.84 3.03 11.56
N LEU A 202 43.78 4.19 12.23
CA LEU A 202 42.76 5.20 11.97
C LEU A 202 43.35 6.61 12.10
N PRO A 203 43.92 7.18 11.02
CA PRO A 203 44.62 8.45 11.08
C PRO A 203 43.66 9.61 11.39
N MET A 204 43.99 10.39 12.40
CA MET A 204 43.25 11.59 12.82
C MET A 204 44.00 12.88 12.45
N VAL A 205 43.26 13.97 12.25
CA VAL A 205 43.82 15.30 11.93
C VAL A 205 44.61 15.87 13.12
N GLN A 206 44.14 15.62 14.34
CA GLN A 206 44.83 16.00 15.57
C GLN A 206 45.35 14.77 16.31
N LYS A 207 46.41 14.95 17.09
CA LYS A 207 47.00 13.89 17.93
C LYS A 207 45.98 13.33 18.92
N SER A 208 46.25 12.11 19.41
CA SER A 208 45.37 11.41 20.35
C SER A 208 44.91 12.30 21.51
N SER A 209 43.60 12.47 21.63
CA SER A 209 42.96 13.24 22.69
C SER A 209 41.76 12.47 23.30
N PRO A 210 41.32 12.84 24.51
CA PRO A 210 40.09 12.29 25.08
C PRO A 210 38.86 12.51 24.21
N ALA A 211 38.77 13.65 23.52
CA ALA A 211 37.68 13.98 22.59
C ALA A 211 37.71 13.06 21.37
N SER A 212 38.88 12.83 20.76
CA SER A 212 39.04 11.91 19.64
C SER A 212 38.68 10.47 20.03
N THR A 213 39.07 10.04 21.23
CA THR A 213 38.72 8.71 21.75
C THR A 213 37.20 8.58 21.96
N LYS A 214 36.55 9.63 22.46
CA LYS A 214 35.09 9.67 22.66
C LYS A 214 34.35 9.65 21.32
N MET A 215 34.86 10.36 20.30
CA MET A 215 34.34 10.33 18.94
C MET A 215 34.42 8.93 18.34
N VAL A 216 35.60 8.29 18.37
CA VAL A 216 35.78 6.93 17.84
C VAL A 216 34.86 5.94 18.55
N ARG A 217 34.75 6.03 19.89
CA ARG A 217 33.81 5.20 20.66
C ARG A 217 32.37 5.39 20.18
N ALA A 218 31.93 6.63 20.04
CA ALA A 218 30.57 6.94 19.62
C ALA A 218 30.27 6.46 18.19
N LEU A 219 31.23 6.57 17.27
CA LEU A 219 31.11 6.04 15.91
C LEU A 219 31.02 4.51 15.90
N LEU A 220 31.83 3.83 16.72
CA LEU A 220 31.76 2.37 16.86
C LEU A 220 30.44 1.93 17.50
N ASP A 221 29.95 2.66 18.50
CA ASP A 221 28.65 2.40 19.13
C ASP A 221 27.51 2.57 18.11
N MET A 222 27.56 3.58 17.24
CA MET A 222 26.59 3.77 16.15
C MET A 222 26.64 2.63 15.12
N ALA A 223 27.84 2.17 14.77
CA ALA A 223 28.02 1.09 13.79
C ALA A 223 27.51 -0.27 14.29
N PHE A 224 27.60 -0.53 15.59
CA PHE A 224 27.23 -1.83 16.18
C PHE A 224 25.86 -1.84 16.88
N ASP A 225 25.32 -0.68 17.26
CA ASP A 225 24.02 -0.55 17.92
C ASP A 225 23.16 0.52 17.23
N LEU A 226 22.44 0.08 16.19
CA LEU A 226 21.52 0.92 15.40
C LEU A 226 20.36 1.50 16.24
N SER A 227 20.04 0.90 17.39
CA SER A 227 18.89 1.33 18.21
C SER A 227 19.14 2.63 18.97
N ASN A 228 20.40 2.93 19.32
CA ASN A 228 20.82 4.12 20.08
C ASN A 228 21.59 5.14 19.22
N ALA A 229 21.79 4.83 17.93
CA ALA A 229 22.56 5.62 16.97
C ALA A 229 22.09 7.09 16.87
N SER A 230 20.78 7.32 16.74
CA SER A 230 20.21 8.65 16.48
C SER A 230 20.03 9.52 17.74
N THR A 231 19.91 8.93 18.92
CA THR A 231 19.51 9.63 20.15
C THR A 231 20.70 10.05 21.03
N THR A 232 21.80 9.29 21.03
CA THR A 232 22.91 9.51 21.98
C THR A 232 24.29 9.49 21.32
N SER A 233 24.59 8.46 20.53
CA SER A 233 25.91 8.28 19.92
C SER A 233 26.25 9.39 18.92
N LEU A 234 25.30 9.76 18.05
CA LEU A 234 25.51 10.79 17.03
C LEU A 234 25.70 12.21 17.61
N PRO A 235 24.87 12.71 18.54
CA PRO A 235 25.14 13.98 19.22
C PRO A 235 26.49 14.02 19.95
N ILE A 236 26.91 12.90 20.55
CA ILE A 236 28.20 12.80 21.24
C ILE A 236 29.37 12.83 20.25
N ALA A 237 29.27 12.13 19.13
CA ALA A 237 30.29 12.15 18.07
C ALA A 237 30.44 13.56 17.49
N ILE A 238 29.31 14.21 17.16
CA ILE A 238 29.27 15.58 16.63
C ILE A 238 29.85 16.58 17.64
N GLY A 239 29.42 16.52 18.91
CA GLY A 239 29.96 17.38 19.96
C GLY A 239 31.47 17.19 20.15
N SER A 240 31.96 15.94 20.08
CA SER A 240 33.40 15.65 20.19
C SER A 240 34.20 16.15 18.98
N ILE A 241 33.61 16.17 17.77
CA ILE A 241 34.21 16.78 16.57
C ILE A 241 34.29 18.30 16.74
N ILE A 242 33.20 18.94 17.19
CA ILE A 242 33.14 20.38 17.43
C ILE A 242 34.16 20.80 18.52
N ASP A 243 34.19 20.07 19.63
CA ASP A 243 35.12 20.29 20.74
C ASP A 243 36.58 20.05 20.32
N SER A 244 36.85 19.02 19.50
CA SER A 244 38.18 18.74 18.96
C SER A 244 38.63 19.79 17.94
N LYS A 245 37.72 20.35 17.15
CA LYS A 245 38.05 21.35 16.12
C LYS A 245 38.22 22.76 16.67
N GLY A 246 37.97 23.00 17.97
CA GLY A 246 38.29 24.25 18.67
C GLY A 246 38.16 25.48 17.78
N LEU A 247 36.92 25.78 17.34
CA LEU A 247 36.55 26.83 16.39
C LEU A 247 37.54 28.01 16.35
N SER A 248 38.54 27.87 15.50
CA SER A 248 39.34 28.95 14.94
C SER A 248 39.70 28.50 13.53
N VAL A 249 38.95 29.05 12.59
CA VAL A 249 39.17 28.96 11.15
C VAL A 249 40.61 29.40 10.86
N VAL A 250 41.51 28.48 10.51
CA VAL A 250 42.64 28.77 9.60
C VAL A 250 42.98 27.50 8.79
N ASN A 251 42.69 27.65 7.51
CA ASN A 251 43.13 26.96 6.30
C ASN A 251 44.19 25.85 6.32
N ASP A 252 43.95 24.97 5.35
CA ASP A 252 44.87 24.17 4.54
C ASP A 252 45.57 22.97 5.20
N HIS A 253 45.09 21.80 4.74
CA HIS A 253 45.69 20.47 4.85
C HIS A 253 45.25 19.64 6.07
N GLY A 254 44.01 19.16 6.01
CA GLY A 254 43.53 18.07 6.85
C GLY A 254 42.33 17.41 6.20
N ILE A 255 42.29 16.08 6.19
CA ILE A 255 41.22 15.27 5.60
C ILE A 255 39.89 15.69 6.24
N PHE A 256 39.10 16.46 5.49
CA PHE A 256 37.66 16.44 5.64
C PHE A 256 37.24 15.09 5.10
N LEU A 257 37.09 14.10 6.00
CA LEU A 257 36.09 13.09 5.74
C LEU A 257 34.82 13.93 5.66
N ASP A 258 34.23 14.06 4.46
CA ASP A 258 33.04 14.88 4.23
C ASP A 258 31.85 14.15 4.87
N LEU A 259 31.93 14.04 6.20
CA LEU A 259 30.96 13.41 7.06
C LEU A 259 29.65 14.14 6.92
N GLU A 260 29.66 15.44 6.59
CA GLU A 260 28.44 16.20 6.32
C GLU A 260 27.75 15.70 5.05
N GLU A 261 28.47 15.53 3.93
CA GLU A 261 27.91 14.96 2.71
C GLU A 261 27.39 13.53 2.92
N LYS A 262 28.15 12.67 3.61
CA LYS A 262 27.73 11.30 3.93
C LYS A 262 26.64 11.22 4.99
N LEU A 263 26.57 12.18 5.91
CA LEU A 263 25.47 12.31 6.87
C LEU A 263 24.20 12.74 6.18
N ASP A 264 24.29 13.62 5.19
CA ASP A 264 23.13 14.06 4.42
C ASP A 264 22.63 12.94 3.50
N GLU A 265 23.52 12.21 2.84
CA GLU A 265 23.17 11.00 2.09
C GLU A 265 22.50 9.94 2.99
N TRP A 266 23.05 9.71 4.19
CA TRP A 266 22.44 8.79 5.16
C TRP A 266 21.10 9.28 5.70
N ARG A 267 20.93 10.60 5.94
CA ARG A 267 19.65 11.19 6.34
C ARG A 267 18.60 11.02 5.27
N GLU A 268 18.96 11.18 4.00
CA GLU A 268 18.06 10.91 2.88
C GLU A 268 17.69 9.42 2.81
N LEU A 269 18.66 8.51 2.96
CA LEU A 269 18.39 7.07 3.01
C LEU A 269 17.49 6.68 4.19
N GLN A 270 17.65 7.30 5.36
CA GLN A 270 16.77 7.11 6.51
C GLN A 270 15.34 7.58 6.23
N LYS A 271 15.17 8.77 5.62
CA LYS A 271 13.85 9.27 5.21
C LYS A 271 13.20 8.33 4.20
N GLU A 272 13.98 7.82 3.25
CA GLU A 272 13.52 6.88 2.23
C GLU A 272 13.12 5.53 2.85
N GLN A 273 13.91 5.00 3.78
CA GLN A 273 13.58 3.80 4.55
C GLN A 273 12.27 3.96 5.33
N ILE A 274 12.08 5.09 6.02
CA ILE A 274 10.85 5.38 6.76
C ILE A 274 9.65 5.47 5.80
N PHE A 275 9.84 6.11 4.65
CA PHE A 275 8.81 6.20 3.61
C PHE A 275 8.44 4.82 3.05
N LEU A 276 9.43 3.99 2.73
CA LEU A 276 9.21 2.63 2.22
C LEU A 276 8.50 1.75 3.26
N SER A 277 8.87 1.86 4.53
CA SER A 277 8.18 1.17 5.63
C SER A 277 6.72 1.60 5.75
N LEU A 278 6.42 2.89 5.61
CA LEU A 278 5.05 3.41 5.59
C LEU A 278 4.26 2.88 4.38
N VAL A 279 4.89 2.81 3.20
CA VAL A 279 4.28 2.25 2.00
C VAL A 279 3.99 0.76 2.19
N GLU A 280 4.92 0.02 2.78
CA GLU A 280 4.77 -1.40 3.08
C GLU A 280 3.63 -1.65 4.08
N ASP A 281 3.53 -0.85 5.14
CA ASP A 281 2.41 -0.89 6.09
C ASP A 281 1.05 -0.58 5.46
N LYS A 282 1.02 0.24 4.40
CA LYS A 282 -0.21 0.59 3.67
C LYS A 282 -0.57 -0.37 2.53
N LYS A 283 0.36 -1.23 2.13
CA LYS A 283 0.16 -2.22 1.06
C LYS A 283 -1.03 -3.16 1.31
N PRO A 284 -1.30 -3.66 2.54
CA PRO A 284 -2.49 -4.45 2.81
C PRO A 284 -3.79 -3.67 2.60
N GLN A 285 -3.84 -2.40 3.04
CA GLN A 285 -5.01 -1.53 2.87
C GLN A 285 -5.29 -1.23 1.40
N TRP A 286 -4.23 -1.01 0.61
CA TRP A 286 -4.34 -0.83 -0.84
C TRP A 286 -4.84 -2.09 -1.56
N THR A 287 -4.37 -3.26 -1.12
CA THR A 287 -4.81 -4.55 -1.68
C THR A 287 -6.30 -4.77 -1.39
N GLN A 288 -6.75 -4.49 -0.17
CA GLN A 288 -8.16 -4.56 0.20
C GLN A 288 -9.01 -3.58 -0.62
N PHE A 289 -8.55 -2.33 -0.77
CA PHE A 289 -9.24 -1.32 -1.57
C PHE A 289 -9.45 -1.77 -3.02
N ASN A 290 -8.42 -2.34 -3.66
CA ASN A 290 -8.57 -2.83 -5.04
C ASN A 290 -9.57 -3.98 -5.14
N GLN A 291 -9.57 -4.91 -4.17
CA GLN A 291 -10.55 -5.99 -4.13
C GLN A 291 -11.98 -5.44 -3.97
N ASP A 292 -12.18 -4.47 -3.09
CA ASP A 292 -13.49 -3.84 -2.87
C ASP A 292 -13.94 -3.05 -4.11
N LEU A 293 -13.01 -2.39 -4.80
CA LEU A 293 -13.26 -1.63 -6.03
C LEU A 293 -13.63 -2.55 -7.20
N ASP A 294 -12.96 -3.69 -7.34
CA ASP A 294 -13.29 -4.71 -8.35
C ASP A 294 -14.65 -5.34 -8.07
N LYS A 295 -14.96 -5.62 -6.79
CA LYS A 295 -16.29 -6.07 -6.37
C LYS A 295 -17.37 -5.04 -6.72
N TYR A 296 -17.16 -3.76 -6.39
CA TYR A 296 -18.09 -2.68 -6.73
C TYR A 296 -18.30 -2.56 -8.24
N ARG A 297 -17.24 -2.67 -9.05
CA ARG A 297 -17.34 -2.65 -10.52
C ARG A 297 -18.19 -3.79 -11.05
N SER A 298 -18.00 -5.00 -10.52
CA SER A 298 -18.79 -6.18 -10.87
C SER A 298 -20.26 -5.97 -10.51
N GLU A 299 -20.56 -5.57 -9.27
CA GLU A 299 -21.93 -5.33 -8.81
C GLU A 299 -22.62 -4.24 -9.64
N ARG A 300 -21.92 -3.12 -9.92
CA ARG A 300 -22.45 -2.04 -10.76
C ARG A 300 -22.78 -2.51 -12.17
N SER A 301 -21.96 -3.37 -12.77
CA SER A 301 -22.26 -3.95 -14.09
C SER A 301 -23.53 -4.77 -14.04
N THR A 302 -23.64 -5.69 -13.08
CA THR A 302 -24.84 -6.53 -12.89
C THR A 302 -26.09 -5.69 -12.64
N THR A 303 -26.01 -4.65 -11.80
CA THR A 303 -27.14 -3.74 -11.55
C THR A 303 -27.53 -2.97 -12.82
N LYS A 304 -26.56 -2.52 -13.62
CA LYS A 304 -26.84 -1.83 -14.89
C LYS A 304 -27.57 -2.76 -15.86
N ASP A 305 -27.13 -4.01 -15.98
CA ASP A 305 -27.77 -5.00 -16.84
C ASP A 305 -29.19 -5.31 -16.36
N LEU A 306 -29.37 -5.51 -15.05
CA LEU A 306 -30.69 -5.72 -14.45
C LEU A 306 -31.61 -4.53 -14.71
N PHE A 307 -31.13 -3.30 -14.51
CA PHE A 307 -31.90 -2.08 -14.76
C PHE A 307 -32.30 -1.96 -16.23
N ASN A 308 -31.39 -2.22 -17.17
CA ASN A 308 -31.69 -2.21 -18.59
C ASN A 308 -32.74 -3.26 -18.96
N HIS A 309 -32.64 -4.47 -18.41
CA HIS A 309 -33.65 -5.52 -18.61
C HIS A 309 -35.01 -5.10 -18.08
N THR A 310 -35.08 -4.60 -16.84
CA THR A 310 -36.34 -4.15 -16.24
C THR A 310 -36.94 -2.97 -17.00
N SER A 311 -36.13 -1.99 -17.41
CA SER A 311 -36.60 -0.84 -18.19
C SER A 311 -37.15 -1.28 -19.55
N ASN A 312 -36.46 -2.18 -20.26
CA ASN A 312 -36.93 -2.73 -21.52
C ASN A 312 -38.23 -3.54 -21.36
N TYR A 313 -38.35 -4.31 -20.28
CA TYR A 313 -39.57 -5.05 -19.96
C TYR A 313 -40.75 -4.11 -19.69
N ILE A 314 -40.55 -3.09 -18.84
CA ILE A 314 -41.58 -2.09 -18.53
C ILE A 314 -42.00 -1.34 -19.80
N ASN A 315 -41.05 -0.91 -20.63
CA ASN A 315 -41.35 -0.21 -21.88
C ASN A 315 -42.14 -1.12 -22.85
N SER A 316 -41.75 -2.38 -22.97
CA SER A 316 -42.47 -3.37 -23.80
C SER A 316 -43.89 -3.61 -23.28
N ALA A 317 -44.06 -3.78 -21.96
CA ALA A 317 -45.36 -3.96 -21.34
C ALA A 317 -46.25 -2.72 -21.47
N SER A 318 -45.68 -1.53 -21.28
CA SER A 318 -46.38 -0.25 -21.50
C SER A 318 -46.84 -0.09 -22.94
N ASN A 319 -45.98 -0.45 -23.91
CA ASN A 319 -46.34 -0.41 -25.33
C ASN A 319 -47.46 -1.40 -25.66
N LEU A 320 -47.41 -2.62 -25.14
CA LEU A 320 -48.48 -3.62 -25.29
C LEU A 320 -49.80 -3.11 -24.71
N LEU A 321 -49.79 -2.61 -23.46
CA LEU A 321 -50.98 -2.04 -22.83
C LEU A 321 -51.53 -0.83 -23.59
N THR A 322 -50.65 0.01 -24.16
CA THR A 322 -51.06 1.15 -24.98
C THR A 322 -51.72 0.69 -26.29
N GLN A 323 -51.20 -0.38 -26.90
CA GLN A 323 -51.80 -0.98 -28.09
C GLN A 323 -53.15 -1.61 -27.78
N GLU A 324 -53.26 -2.36 -26.69
CA GLU A 324 -54.54 -2.94 -26.24
C GLU A 324 -55.58 -1.86 -25.92
N LEU A 325 -55.17 -0.78 -25.26
CA LEU A 325 -56.03 0.38 -25.01
C LEU A 325 -56.51 1.02 -26.31
N HIS A 326 -55.63 1.20 -27.29
CA HIS A 326 -56.00 1.75 -28.59
C HIS A 326 -57.02 0.85 -29.32
N GLN A 327 -56.78 -0.46 -29.34
CA GLN A 327 -57.72 -1.43 -29.93
C GLN A 327 -59.09 -1.42 -29.23
N LEU A 328 -59.11 -1.34 -27.90
CA LEU A 328 -60.35 -1.23 -27.14
C LEU A 328 -61.07 0.09 -27.40
N GLN A 329 -60.34 1.21 -27.55
CA GLN A 329 -60.92 2.49 -27.92
C GLN A 329 -61.52 2.48 -29.33
N GLU A 330 -60.83 1.89 -30.31
CA GLU A 330 -61.37 1.72 -31.66
C GLU A 330 -62.64 0.87 -31.67
N LYS A 331 -62.63 -0.24 -30.92
CA LYS A 331 -63.80 -1.10 -30.77
C LYS A 331 -64.97 -0.37 -30.12
N ALA A 332 -64.73 0.36 -29.03
CA ALA A 332 -65.76 1.15 -28.36
C ALA A 332 -66.35 2.24 -29.28
N ALA A 333 -65.50 2.93 -30.05
CA ALA A 333 -65.96 3.93 -31.02
C ALA A 333 -66.79 3.30 -32.17
N GLN A 334 -66.44 2.08 -32.59
CA GLN A 334 -67.20 1.33 -33.58
C GLN A 334 -68.55 0.88 -33.01
N ASP A 335 -68.58 0.36 -31.79
CA ASP A 335 -69.80 -0.03 -31.08
C ASP A 335 -70.73 1.17 -30.85
N GLU A 336 -70.19 2.35 -30.53
CA GLU A 336 -70.94 3.60 -30.40
C GLU A 336 -71.57 4.04 -31.73
N LYS A 337 -70.84 3.92 -32.85
CA LYS A 337 -71.40 4.17 -34.20
C LYS A 337 -72.54 3.20 -34.53
N ILE A 338 -72.37 1.92 -34.21
CA ILE A 338 -73.41 0.90 -34.41
C ILE A 338 -74.64 1.26 -33.57
N LEU A 339 -74.46 1.57 -32.29
CA LEU A 339 -75.54 1.95 -31.38
C LEU A 339 -76.30 3.19 -31.89
N ASN A 340 -75.58 4.22 -32.35
CA ASN A 340 -76.21 5.42 -32.92
C ASN A 340 -77.02 5.12 -34.19
N THR A 341 -76.51 4.22 -35.04
CA THR A 341 -77.22 3.78 -36.24
C THR A 341 -78.48 2.99 -35.90
N GLU A 342 -78.40 2.08 -34.94
CA GLU A 342 -79.56 1.32 -34.46
C GLU A 342 -80.59 2.24 -33.76
N HIS A 343 -80.16 3.23 -32.98
CA HIS A 343 -81.06 4.24 -32.43
C HIS A 343 -81.75 5.08 -33.52
N GLN A 344 -81.07 5.42 -34.62
CA GLN A 344 -81.71 6.10 -35.75
C GLN A 344 -82.76 5.23 -36.42
N LYS A 345 -82.46 3.94 -36.63
CA LYS A 345 -83.45 2.98 -37.16
C LYS A 345 -84.65 2.83 -36.23
N LEU A 346 -84.42 2.73 -34.93
CA LEU A 346 -85.48 2.65 -33.93
C LEU A 346 -86.41 3.87 -34.00
N ARG A 347 -85.84 5.09 -34.06
CA ARG A 347 -86.64 6.31 -34.21
C ARG A 347 -87.47 6.32 -35.50
N GLN A 348 -86.89 5.90 -36.62
CA GLN A 348 -87.65 5.78 -37.87
C GLN A 348 -88.83 4.81 -37.76
N VAL A 349 -88.65 3.70 -37.04
CA VAL A 349 -89.74 2.75 -36.76
C VAL A 349 -90.78 3.35 -35.82
N GLU A 350 -90.38 4.08 -34.77
CA GLU A 350 -91.29 4.79 -33.87
C GLU A 350 -92.11 5.87 -34.60
N ASP A 351 -91.47 6.64 -35.48
CA ASP A 351 -92.12 7.63 -36.35
C ASP A 351 -93.10 6.94 -37.33
N ALA A 352 -92.72 5.81 -37.92
CA ALA A 352 -93.60 5.03 -38.77
C ALA A 352 -94.81 4.49 -37.99
N ILE A 353 -94.61 3.99 -36.77
CA ILE A 353 -95.68 3.50 -35.89
C ILE A 353 -96.65 4.64 -35.52
N THR A 354 -96.14 5.83 -35.16
CA THR A 354 -96.98 6.98 -34.85
C THR A 354 -97.77 7.46 -36.06
N THR A 355 -97.15 7.47 -37.24
CA THR A 355 -97.82 7.80 -38.51
C THR A 355 -98.92 6.79 -38.85
N LEU A 356 -98.63 5.49 -38.73
CA LEU A 356 -99.62 4.43 -38.95
C LEU A 356 -100.77 4.51 -37.95
N LYS A 357 -100.49 4.80 -36.67
CA LYS A 357 -101.53 5.02 -35.65
C LYS A 357 -102.46 6.17 -36.03
N ALA A 358 -101.92 7.30 -36.50
CA ALA A 358 -102.71 8.44 -36.96
C ALA A 358 -103.57 8.06 -38.18
N LEU A 359 -103.01 7.34 -39.15
CA LEU A 359 -103.74 6.81 -40.32
C LEU A 359 -104.87 5.85 -39.91
N THR A 360 -104.63 4.95 -38.96
CA THR A 360 -105.67 4.04 -38.45
C THR A 360 -106.77 4.79 -37.70
N ALA A 361 -106.44 5.87 -36.99
CA ALA A 361 -107.43 6.70 -36.32
C ALA A 361 -108.30 7.45 -37.34
N ASN A 362 -107.67 8.10 -38.34
CA ASN A 362 -108.39 8.79 -39.41
C ASN A 362 -109.30 7.85 -40.19
N THR A 363 -108.81 6.67 -40.59
CA THR A 363 -109.64 5.67 -41.29
C THR A 363 -110.75 5.11 -40.40
N ALA A 364 -110.54 4.97 -39.09
CA ALA A 364 -111.62 4.61 -38.17
C ALA A 364 -112.70 5.71 -38.08
N ASP A 365 -112.31 6.98 -38.13
CA ASP A 365 -113.25 8.11 -38.16
C ASP A 365 -113.98 8.20 -39.51
N GLU A 366 -113.30 7.99 -40.64
CA GLU A 366 -113.93 7.88 -41.96
C GLU A 366 -114.92 6.71 -42.03
N ILE A 367 -114.58 5.54 -41.46
CA ILE A 367 -115.50 4.40 -41.37
C ILE A 367 -116.73 4.75 -40.54
N LYS A 368 -116.58 5.49 -39.43
CA LYS A 368 -117.73 5.97 -38.64
C LYS A 368 -118.61 6.89 -39.47
N GLU A 369 -118.02 7.85 -40.19
CA GLU A 369 -118.76 8.77 -41.04
C GLU A 369 -119.51 8.05 -42.17
N ILE A 370 -118.84 7.11 -42.87
CA ILE A 370 -119.48 6.28 -43.89
C ILE A 370 -120.60 5.42 -43.29
N SER A 371 -120.39 4.84 -42.11
CA SER A 371 -121.42 4.05 -41.43
C SER A 371 -122.63 4.89 -41.01
N HIS A 372 -122.40 6.16 -40.64
CA HIS A 372 -123.47 7.11 -40.35
C HIS A 372 -124.25 7.48 -41.61
N ASN A 373 -123.55 7.82 -42.70
CA ASN A 373 -124.17 8.13 -43.98
C ASN A 373 -124.93 6.92 -44.56
N LEU A 374 -124.41 5.70 -44.39
CA LEU A 374 -125.13 4.47 -44.76
C LEU A 374 -126.41 4.30 -43.93
N ALA A 375 -126.36 4.55 -42.62
CA ALA A 375 -127.54 4.51 -41.78
C ALA A 375 -128.58 5.58 -42.16
N GLU A 376 -128.16 6.78 -42.56
CA GLU A 376 -129.06 7.81 -43.09
C GLU A 376 -129.68 7.39 -44.43
N ILE A 377 -128.89 6.84 -45.35
CA ILE A 377 -129.39 6.34 -46.64
C ILE A 377 -130.36 5.18 -46.44
N GLU A 378 -130.06 4.25 -45.52
CA GLU A 378 -130.97 3.16 -45.16
C GLU A 378 -132.24 3.69 -44.51
N ALA A 379 -132.17 4.71 -43.65
CA ALA A 379 -133.35 5.37 -43.09
C ALA A 379 -134.20 6.02 -44.19
N VAL A 380 -133.59 6.77 -45.11
CA VAL A 380 -134.28 7.37 -46.27
C VAL A 380 -134.91 6.29 -47.14
N LYS A 381 -134.18 5.22 -47.44
CA LYS A 381 -134.69 4.07 -48.21
C LYS A 381 -135.89 3.45 -47.51
N THR A 382 -135.83 3.26 -46.19
CA THR A 382 -136.94 2.72 -45.39
C THR A 382 -138.15 3.65 -45.41
N ASP A 383 -137.93 4.97 -45.34
CA ASP A 383 -138.99 6.00 -45.38
C ASP A 383 -139.72 6.02 -46.73
N TYR A 384 -139.00 5.85 -47.84
CA TYR A 384 -139.58 5.75 -49.19
C TYR A 384 -140.16 4.36 -49.52
N GLU A 385 -139.62 3.27 -48.95
CA GLU A 385 -140.22 1.93 -49.03
C GLU A 385 -141.59 1.90 -48.32
N GLN A 386 -141.74 2.58 -47.17
CA GLN A 386 -143.06 2.74 -46.51
C GLN A 386 -144.06 3.56 -47.34
N GLN A 387 -143.58 4.44 -48.22
CA GLN A 387 -144.39 5.22 -49.15
C GLN A 387 -144.66 4.50 -50.49
N ASN A 388 -144.17 3.26 -50.65
CA ASN A 388 -144.38 2.42 -51.83
C ASN A 388 -143.81 3.03 -53.14
N ILE A 389 -142.71 3.79 -53.05
CA ILE A 389 -142.03 4.44 -54.18
C ILE A 389 -140.68 3.73 -54.41
N TYR A 390 -140.51 3.09 -55.57
CA TYR A 390 -139.39 2.16 -55.80
C TYR A 390 -138.50 2.51 -57.01
N SER A 391 -138.75 3.63 -57.71
CA SER A 391 -137.92 4.10 -58.81
C SER A 391 -137.19 5.40 -58.47
N VAL A 392 -135.89 5.45 -58.76
CA VAL A 392 -135.05 6.66 -58.62
C VAL A 392 -135.63 7.82 -59.43
N GLU A 393 -136.26 7.54 -60.57
CA GLU A 393 -136.91 8.55 -61.42
C GLU A 393 -138.20 9.08 -60.78
N GLU A 394 -138.90 8.28 -59.97
CA GLU A 394 -140.09 8.68 -59.23
C GLU A 394 -139.72 9.50 -57.98
N ILE A 395 -138.65 9.12 -57.26
CA ILE A 395 -138.11 9.88 -56.12
C ILE A 395 -137.60 11.26 -56.59
N ILE A 396 -136.89 11.32 -57.73
CA ILE A 396 -136.43 12.59 -58.32
C ILE A 396 -137.62 13.44 -58.78
N LYS A 397 -138.71 12.84 -59.26
CA LYS A 397 -139.93 13.54 -59.68
C LYS A 397 -140.71 14.08 -58.47
N ASP A 398 -140.79 13.32 -57.38
CA ASP A 398 -141.40 13.76 -56.11
C ASP A 398 -140.57 14.86 -55.43
N LEU A 399 -139.24 14.74 -55.39
CA LEU A 399 -138.35 15.77 -54.87
C LEU A 399 -138.39 17.05 -55.73
N LYS A 400 -138.51 16.94 -57.06
CA LYS A 400 -138.75 18.10 -57.94
C LYS A 400 -140.13 18.69 -57.76
N GLN A 401 -141.16 17.89 -57.48
CA GLN A 401 -142.50 18.39 -57.14
C GLN A 401 -142.53 19.08 -55.77
N LYS A 402 -141.86 18.54 -54.74
CA LYS A 402 -141.70 19.19 -53.42
C LYS A 402 -140.86 20.47 -53.50
N ALA A 403 -139.81 20.50 -54.34
CA ALA A 403 -139.06 21.73 -54.62
C ALA A 403 -139.91 22.77 -55.37
N SER A 404 -140.80 22.35 -56.28
CA SER A 404 -141.73 23.24 -56.99
C SER A 404 -142.90 23.72 -56.11
N SER A 405 -143.36 22.88 -55.17
CA SER A 405 -144.36 23.24 -54.16
C SER A 405 -143.78 24.15 -53.07
N ASN A 406 -142.51 24.00 -52.71
CA ASN A 406 -141.83 24.93 -51.81
C ASN A 406 -141.50 26.26 -52.49
N GLN A 407 -141.21 26.29 -53.80
CA GLN A 407 -140.99 27.54 -54.54
C GLN A 407 -142.29 28.31 -54.77
N ASN A 408 -143.40 27.62 -55.06
CA ASN A 408 -144.70 28.25 -55.09
C ASN A 408 -145.11 28.73 -53.69
N ASN A 409 -144.86 27.96 -52.61
CA ASN A 409 -145.11 28.39 -51.23
C ASN A 409 -144.25 29.58 -50.76
N ILE A 410 -143.26 30.01 -51.55
CA ILE A 410 -142.49 31.21 -51.28
C ILE A 410 -143.04 32.42 -52.07
N ASP A 411 -143.74 32.20 -53.20
CA ASP A 411 -144.30 33.26 -54.05
C ASP A 411 -145.82 33.48 -53.87
N ALA A 412 -146.53 32.59 -53.18
CA ALA A 412 -147.91 32.83 -52.75
C ALA A 412 -148.29 32.29 -51.37
N LEU A 413 -147.62 31.26 -50.85
CA LEU A 413 -148.18 30.41 -49.80
C LEU A 413 -147.40 30.42 -48.48
#